data_AF-A0A1X6YCN6-F1
#
_entry.id   AF-A0A1X6YCN6-F1
#
_cell.length_a   1.000
_cell.length_b   1.000
_cell.length_c   1.000
_cell.angle_alpha   90.00
_cell.angle_beta   90.00
_cell.angle_gamma   90.00
#
_symmetry.space_group_name_H-M   'P 1'
#
loop_
_entity.id
_entity.type
_entity.pdbx_description
1 polymer ?
#
loop_
_entity_poly.entity_id
_entity_poly.type
_entity_poly.pdbx_seq_one_letter_code
_entity_poly.pdbx_strand_id
1 'polypeptide(L)' 'MMRPASVDAVITTAGLAGFDSFAEMDDVAYELALINNQMGQFNLALIGQKNLKDGGSVTLAAGILSRQPMPIS' A
#
# COMPACT_ATOMS: atom_id res chain seq x y z
N MET A 1 8.08 -24.99 -15.24
CA MET A 1 7.55 -24.10 -14.19
C MET A 1 6.35 -23.37 -14.78
N MET A 2 5.15 -23.53 -14.21
CA MET A 2 3.90 -22.97 -14.75
C MET A 2 3.75 -21.50 -14.29
N ARG A 3 3.54 -20.56 -15.22
CA ARG A 3 3.16 -19.18 -14.87
C ARG A 3 1.68 -19.18 -14.42
N PRO A 4 1.30 -18.43 -13.38
CA PRO A 4 -0.10 -18.20 -13.06
C PRO A 4 -0.83 -17.64 -14.28
N ALA A 5 -2.11 -18.01 -14.43
CA ALA A 5 -2.97 -17.38 -15.43
C ALA A 5 -3.10 -15.87 -15.14
N SER A 6 -3.25 -15.07 -16.19
CA SER A 6 -3.43 -13.62 -16.06
C SER A 6 -4.73 -13.27 -15.33
N VAL A 7 -4.71 -12.16 -14.59
CA VAL A 7 -5.82 -11.68 -13.76
C VAL A 7 -6.47 -10.44 -14.37
N ASP A 8 -7.76 -10.22 -14.07
CA ASP A 8 -8.51 -9.05 -14.54
C ASP A 8 -8.28 -7.81 -13.66
N ALA A 9 -8.00 -8.03 -12.37
CA ALA A 9 -7.76 -6.97 -11.41
C ALA A 9 -6.76 -7.38 -10.32
N VAL A 10 -5.98 -6.40 -9.86
CA VAL A 10 -5.16 -6.50 -8.65
C VAL A 10 -5.65 -5.46 -7.66
N ILE A 11 -5.98 -5.89 -6.45
CA ILE A 11 -6.44 -5.02 -5.38
C ILE A 11 -5.55 -5.25 -4.17
N THR A 12 -5.07 -4.17 -3.55
CA THR A 12 -4.39 -4.25 -2.25
C THR A 12 -5.07 -3.40 -1.21
N THR A 13 -5.27 -4.03 -0.05
CA THR A 13 -5.65 -3.39 1.21
C THR A 13 -4.54 -3.53 2.24
N ALA A 14 -3.36 -4.01 1.82
CA ALA A 14 -2.23 -4.21 2.70
C ALA A 14 -1.57 -2.87 3.01
N GLY A 15 -1.28 -2.67 4.28
CA GLY A 15 -0.54 -1.52 4.77
C GLY A 15 -0.49 -1.57 6.29
N LEU A 16 0.67 -1.21 6.83
CA LEU A 16 0.92 -1.09 8.26
C LEU A 16 1.64 0.23 8.48
N ALA A 17 1.21 0.97 9.48
CA ALA A 17 1.85 2.19 9.94
C ALA A 17 1.68 2.28 11.46
N GLY A 18 2.66 2.90 12.12
CA GLY A 18 2.49 3.31 13.51
C GLY A 18 1.36 4.32 13.64
N PHE A 19 0.71 4.32 14.80
CA PHE A 19 -0.33 5.28 15.13
C PHE A 19 -0.04 5.83 16.52
N ASP A 20 0.57 7.01 16.57
CA ASP A 20 0.92 7.72 17.80
C ASP A 20 0.93 9.22 17.54
N SER A 21 1.01 10.03 18.60
CA SER A 21 1.18 11.46 18.49
C SER A 21 2.47 11.81 17.75
N PHE A 22 2.49 12.97 17.10
CA PHE A 22 3.65 13.41 16.32
C PHE A 22 4.94 13.51 17.17
N ALA A 23 4.81 13.79 18.47
CA ALA A 23 5.94 13.91 19.40
C ALA A 23 6.53 12.55 19.81
N GLU A 24 5.72 11.48 19.75
CA GLU A 24 6.09 10.14 20.23
C GLU A 24 6.46 9.19 19.08
N MET A 25 6.14 9.53 17.83
CA MET A 25 6.61 8.76 16.67
C MET A 25 8.12 8.90 16.48
N ASP A 26 8.81 7.77 16.44
CA ASP A 26 10.24 7.69 16.13
C ASP A 26 10.49 7.38 14.64
N ASP A 27 11.76 7.48 14.24
CA ASP A 27 12.18 7.23 12.85
C ASP A 27 11.82 5.81 12.37
N VAL A 28 11.81 4.83 13.29
CA VAL A 28 11.48 3.43 12.98
C VAL A 28 10.01 3.29 12.61
N ALA A 29 9.10 3.96 13.33
CA ALA A 29 7.68 3.98 13.02
C ALA A 29 7.39 4.64 11.65
N TYR A 30 8.10 5.74 11.33
CA TYR A 30 7.99 6.38 10.01
C TYR A 30 8.52 5.50 8.88
N GLU A 31 9.67 4.87 9.08
CA GLU A 31 10.26 3.96 8.09
C GLU A 31 9.34 2.75 7.83
N LEU A 32 8.77 2.16 8.90
CA LEU A 32 7.79 1.08 8.77
C LEU A 32 6.60 1.51 7.91
N ALA A 33 6.04 2.70 8.16
CA ALA A 33 4.91 3.22 7.40
C ALA A 33 5.25 3.42 5.91
N LEU A 34 6.41 4.00 5.61
CA LEU A 34 6.85 4.23 4.23
C LEU A 34 7.09 2.92 3.49
N ILE A 35 7.78 1.96 4.12
CA ILE A 35 8.11 0.68 3.49
C ILE A 35 6.86 -0.19 3.34
N ASN A 36 6.08 -0.38 4.41
CA ASN A 36 4.99 -1.34 4.42
C ASN A 36 3.75 -0.79 3.72
N ASN A 37 3.35 0.46 4.02
CA ASN A 37 2.13 1.02 3.47
C ASN A 37 2.33 1.57 2.06
N GLN A 38 3.36 2.38 1.82
CA GLN A 38 3.52 3.03 0.51
C GLN A 38 4.29 2.15 -0.47
N MET A 39 5.53 1.79 -0.15
CA MET A 39 6.38 1.00 -1.05
C MET A 39 5.85 -0.42 -1.26
N GLY A 40 5.24 -1.04 -0.24
CA GLY A 40 4.61 -2.35 -0.35
C GLY A 40 3.51 -2.38 -1.41
N GLN A 41 2.64 -1.37 -1.42
CA GLN A 41 1.57 -1.25 -2.42
C GLN A 41 2.11 -0.97 -3.82
N PHE A 42 3.13 -0.11 -3.95
CA PHE A 42 3.76 0.15 -5.26
C PHE A 42 4.48 -1.06 -5.83
N ASN A 43 5.21 -1.80 -5.00
CA ASN A 43 5.87 -3.04 -5.41
C ASN A 43 4.85 -4.08 -5.90
N LEU A 44 3.70 -4.20 -5.21
CA LEU A 44 2.62 -5.05 -5.68
C LEU A 44 2.06 -4.58 -7.03
N ALA A 45 1.86 -3.27 -7.23
CA ALA A 45 1.40 -2.75 -8.51
C ALA A 45 2.37 -3.08 -9.66
N LEU A 46 3.68 -2.89 -9.44
CA LEU A 46 4.73 -3.19 -10.43
C LEU A 46 4.83 -4.68 -10.78
N ILE A 47 4.63 -5.56 -9.79
CA ILE A 47 4.63 -7.01 -10.02
C ILE A 47 3.31 -7.45 -10.65
N GLY A 48 2.19 -6.90 -10.16
CA GLY A 48 0.84 -7.19 -10.59
C GLY A 48 0.58 -6.83 -12.04
N GLN A 49 1.11 -5.68 -12.53
CA GLN A 49 0.90 -5.25 -13.91
C GLN A 49 1.38 -6.28 -14.94
N LYS A 50 2.42 -7.06 -14.62
CA LYS A 50 2.99 -8.10 -15.50
C LYS A 50 2.07 -9.30 -15.68
N ASN A 51 1.03 -9.39 -14.86
CA ASN A 51 0.07 -10.48 -14.82
C ASN A 51 -1.36 -10.02 -15.16
N LEU A 52 -1.57 -8.74 -15.49
CA LEU A 52 -2.88 -8.24 -15.91
C LEU A 52 -3.20 -8.63 -17.35
N LYS A 53 -4.48 -8.90 -17.62
CA LYS A 53 -5.03 -8.93 -18.98
C LYS A 53 -5.09 -7.51 -19.56
N ASP A 54 -5.23 -7.42 -20.88
CA ASP A 54 -5.50 -6.14 -21.53
C ASP A 54 -6.81 -5.53 -20.99
N GLY A 55 -6.80 -4.23 -20.71
CA GLY A 55 -7.90 -3.54 -20.01
C GLY A 55 -8.05 -3.89 -18.52
N GLY A 56 -7.16 -4.66 -17.93
CA GLY A 56 -7.15 -4.96 -16.50
C GLY A 56 -6.79 -3.75 -15.63
N SER A 57 -7.08 -3.82 -14.33
CA SER A 57 -6.93 -2.68 -13.41
C SER A 57 -6.10 -2.99 -12.16
N VAL A 58 -5.52 -1.93 -11.58
CA VAL A 58 -4.88 -1.98 -10.26
C VAL A 58 -5.58 -0.97 -9.35
N THR A 59 -5.98 -1.40 -8.15
CA THR A 59 -6.54 -0.53 -7.13
C THR A 59 -5.69 -0.61 -5.85
N LEU A 60 -5.22 0.55 -5.39
CA LEU A 60 -4.44 0.70 -4.16
C LEU A 60 -5.33 1.36 -3.10
N ALA A 61 -5.56 0.69 -1.96
CA ALA A 61 -6.36 1.25 -0.89
C ALA A 61 -5.57 2.33 -0.13
N ALA A 62 -6.17 3.51 0.03
CA ALA A 62 -5.63 4.61 0.82
C ALA A 62 -6.48 4.84 2.07
N GLY A 63 -5.84 5.28 3.17
CA GLY A 63 -6.53 5.66 4.40
C GLY A 63 -7.07 7.08 4.38
N ILE A 64 -8.05 7.39 5.24
CA ILE A 64 -8.66 8.72 5.37
C ILE A 64 -7.66 9.82 5.70
N LEU A 65 -6.57 9.47 6.39
CA LEU A 65 -5.48 10.37 6.77
C LEU A 65 -4.72 10.95 5.58
N SER A 66 -4.85 10.36 4.38
CA SER A 66 -4.34 10.94 3.14
C SER A 66 -5.07 12.22 2.71
N ARG A 67 -6.26 12.49 3.27
CA ARG A 67 -7.13 13.63 2.92
C ARG A 67 -7.49 14.49 4.12
N GLN A 68 -7.62 13.87 5.29
CA GLN A 68 -8.05 14.54 6.51
C GLN A 68 -7.08 14.20 7.65
N PRO A 69 -6.28 15.17 8.12
CA PRO A 69 -5.46 14.95 9.31
C PRO A 69 -6.38 14.67 10.51
N MET A 70 -5.95 13.78 11.38
CA MET A 70 -6.62 13.48 12.65
C MET A 70 -5.79 14.04 13.79
N PRO A 71 -6.38 14.78 14.75
CA PRO A 71 -5.69 15.13 15.97
C PRO A 71 -5.49 13.86 16.79
N ILE A 72 -4.22 13.55 17.05
CA ILE A 72 -3.83 12.40 17.87
C ILE A 72 -3.48 13.01 19.23
N SER A 73 -4.41 12.87 20.18
CA SER A 73 -4.36 13.45 21.53
C SER A 73 -3.71 12.51 22.52
#